data_AF-A0A3M2FYU2-F1
#
_entry.id   AF-A0A3M2FYU2-F1
#
_cell.length_a   1.000
_cell.length_b   1.000
_cell.length_c   1.000
_cell.angle_alpha   90.00
_cell.angle_beta   90.00
_cell.angle_gamma   90.00
#
_symmetry.space_group_name_H-M   'P 1'
#
loop_
_entity.id
_entity.type
_entity.pdbx_description
1 polymer ?
#
loop_
_entity_poly.entity_id
_entity_poly.type
_entity_poly.pdbx_seq_one_letter_code
_entity_poly.pdbx_strand_id
1 'polypeptide(L)'
;MRCLVLLCTVFLTLLAVRPSPAQSVPPPPVTLPLWPGDLPAPSDDPDAPRPTLHVYRPAPNRATGTAIVVCPGGGYWSLAATHEGRDVAQFLNGLGITAFVLHYRRAPHYRHPA
;
A
#
# COMPACT_ATOMS: atom_id res chain seq x y z
N MET A 1 -23.80 42.61 30.39
CA MET A 1 -22.99 41.50 30.95
C MET A 1 -23.26 40.14 30.30
N ARG A 2 -24.47 39.85 29.79
CA ARG A 2 -24.78 38.60 29.04
C ARG A 2 -24.17 38.49 27.63
N CYS A 3 -23.87 39.64 26.99
CA CYS A 3 -23.26 39.69 25.64
C CYS A 3 -21.77 39.30 25.64
N LEU A 4 -21.04 39.55 26.74
CA LEU A 4 -19.59 39.31 26.81
C LEU A 4 -19.25 37.82 27.01
N VAL A 5 -20.12 37.04 27.67
CA VAL A 5 -19.94 35.60 27.88
C VAL A 5 -20.17 34.81 26.59
N LEU A 6 -21.10 35.25 25.74
CA LEU A 6 -21.42 34.60 24.46
C LEU A 6 -20.31 34.81 23.40
N LEU A 7 -19.63 35.97 23.45
CA LEU A 7 -18.51 36.25 22.54
C LEU A 7 -17.26 35.40 22.89
N CYS A 8 -17.03 35.13 24.18
CA CYS A 8 -15.88 34.35 24.65
C CYS A 8 -16.01 32.85 24.31
N THR A 9 -17.22 32.29 24.36
CA THR A 9 -17.45 30.87 24.04
C THR A 9 -17.39 30.57 22.54
N VAL A 10 -17.77 31.51 21.67
CA VAL A 10 -17.63 31.38 20.21
C VAL A 10 -16.17 31.52 19.77
N PHE A 11 -15.38 32.35 20.45
CA PHE A 11 -13.94 32.48 20.16
C PHE A 11 -13.15 31.25 20.63
N LEU A 12 -13.57 30.60 21.71
CA LEU A 12 -12.92 29.40 22.24
C LEU A 12 -13.20 28.13 21.40
N THR A 13 -14.33 28.05 20.70
CA THR A 13 -14.65 26.92 19.81
C THR A 13 -13.98 27.03 18.43
N LEU A 14 -13.67 28.25 17.94
CA LEU A 14 -12.95 28.44 16.68
C LEU A 14 -11.46 28.03 16.75
N LEU A 15 -10.85 28.04 17.93
CA LEU A 15 -9.45 27.60 18.15
C LEU A 15 -9.28 26.07 18.15
N ALA A 16 -10.36 25.29 18.15
CA ALA A 16 -10.31 23.83 18.28
C ALA A 16 -10.38 23.08 16.94
N VAL A 17 -10.70 23.75 15.82
CA VAL A 17 -10.66 23.12 14.49
C VAL A 17 -9.20 23.08 14.01
N ARG A 18 -8.47 22.07 14.47
CA ARG A 18 -7.19 21.70 13.86
C ARG A 18 -7.49 21.21 12.45
N PRO A 19 -6.94 21.81 11.38
CA PRO A 19 -7.02 21.20 10.07
C PRO A 19 -6.40 19.80 10.19
N SER A 20 -7.21 18.75 9.98
CA SER A 20 -6.66 17.41 9.81
C SER A 20 -5.60 17.51 8.72
N PRO A 21 -4.36 17.05 8.95
CA PRO A 21 -3.38 17.03 7.88
C PRO A 21 -4.03 16.32 6.69
N ALA A 22 -4.11 17.02 5.57
CA ALA A 22 -4.64 16.46 4.35
C ALA A 22 -3.85 15.16 4.09
N GLN A 23 -4.53 14.02 4.13
CA GLN A 23 -3.92 12.77 3.70
C GLN A 23 -3.62 12.96 2.22
N SER A 24 -2.36 13.19 1.89
CA SER A 24 -1.93 13.16 0.50
C SER A 24 -2.22 11.75 0.00
N VAL A 25 -3.06 11.65 -1.02
CA VAL A 25 -3.27 10.38 -1.72
C VAL A 25 -1.88 9.90 -2.13
N PRO A 26 -1.40 8.73 -1.65
CA PRO A 26 -0.08 8.26 -2.00
C PRO A 26 -0.01 8.11 -3.53
N PRO A 27 1.13 8.43 -4.16
CA PRO A 27 1.30 8.15 -5.57
C PRO A 27 1.10 6.65 -5.81
N PRO A 28 0.57 6.25 -6.98
CA PRO A 28 0.42 4.85 -7.33
C PRO A 28 1.79 4.15 -7.24
N PRO A 29 1.82 2.88 -6.80
CA PRO A 29 3.07 2.13 -6.69
C PRO A 29 3.69 1.91 -8.08
N VAL A 30 5.01 1.83 -8.11
CA VAL A 30 5.71 1.39 -9.32
C VAL A 30 5.57 -0.12 -9.45
N THR A 31 5.05 -0.60 -10.57
CA THR A 31 4.94 -2.04 -10.85
C THR A 31 6.19 -2.52 -11.60
N LEU A 32 6.89 -3.50 -11.01
CA LEU A 32 8.06 -4.13 -11.60
C LEU A 32 7.74 -5.59 -11.93
N PRO A 33 7.99 -6.08 -13.16
CA PRO A 33 7.91 -7.50 -13.44
C PRO A 33 8.95 -8.26 -12.61
N LEU A 34 8.60 -9.44 -12.10
CA LEU A 34 9.54 -10.24 -11.30
C LEU A 34 10.68 -10.81 -12.16
N TRP A 35 10.40 -11.08 -13.43
CA TRP A 35 11.39 -11.49 -14.44
C TRP A 35 11.42 -10.50 -15.61
N PRO A 36 12.61 -10.10 -16.07
CA PRO A 36 12.75 -9.17 -17.21
C PRO A 36 12.46 -9.81 -18.57
N GLY A 37 12.49 -11.15 -18.66
CA GLY A 37 12.30 -11.90 -19.91
C GLY A 37 11.23 -12.97 -19.78
N ASP A 38 11.54 -14.17 -20.24
CA ASP A 38 10.61 -15.30 -20.16
C ASP A 38 10.34 -15.73 -18.72
N LEU A 39 9.12 -16.20 -18.47
CA LEU A 39 8.74 -16.72 -17.17
C LEU A 39 9.35 -18.10 -16.99
N PRO A 40 9.98 -18.40 -15.83
CA PRO A 40 10.23 -19.78 -15.47
C PRO A 40 8.87 -20.47 -15.26
N ALA A 41 8.69 -21.65 -15.86
CA ALA A 41 7.43 -22.41 -15.81
C ALA A 41 6.19 -21.54 -16.13
N PRO A 42 6.04 -21.09 -17.40
CA PRO A 42 4.86 -20.34 -17.80
C PRO A 42 3.60 -21.20 -17.67
N SER A 43 2.45 -20.54 -17.48
CA SER A 43 1.15 -21.23 -17.52
C SER A 43 0.82 -21.63 -18.96
N ASP A 44 0.07 -22.73 -19.12
CA ASP A 44 -0.57 -23.08 -20.39
C ASP A 44 -1.72 -22.11 -20.76
N ASP A 45 -2.19 -21.34 -19.77
CA ASP A 45 -3.20 -20.31 -19.98
C ASP A 45 -2.54 -19.01 -20.51
N PRO A 46 -2.85 -18.57 -21.75
CA PRO A 46 -2.27 -17.37 -22.34
C PRO A 46 -2.67 -16.07 -21.59
N ASP A 47 -3.76 -16.09 -20.84
CA ASP A 47 -4.24 -14.95 -20.05
C ASP A 47 -3.69 -14.96 -18.61
N ALA A 48 -2.84 -15.94 -18.27
CA ALA A 48 -2.23 -16.03 -16.97
C ALA A 48 -1.40 -14.78 -16.63
N PRO A 49 -1.69 -14.09 -15.51
CA PRO A 49 -0.98 -12.87 -15.17
C PRO A 49 0.50 -13.17 -14.88
N ARG A 50 1.39 -12.32 -15.41
CA ARG A 50 2.81 -12.34 -15.06
C ARG A 50 2.98 -11.82 -13.62
N PRO A 51 3.79 -12.48 -12.78
CA PRO A 51 4.02 -12.03 -11.41
C PRO A 51 4.83 -10.73 -11.36
N THR A 52 4.47 -9.84 -10.45
CA THR A 52 5.05 -8.51 -10.30
C THR A 52 5.34 -8.15 -8.84
N LEU A 53 6.22 -7.19 -8.63
CA LEU A 53 6.41 -6.48 -7.36
C LEU A 53 5.85 -5.07 -7.50
N HIS A 54 4.96 -4.69 -6.61
CA HIS A 54 4.45 -3.32 -6.51
C HIS A 54 5.25 -2.59 -5.42
N VAL A 55 5.99 -1.56 -5.83
CA VAL A 55 6.93 -0.85 -4.96
C VAL A 55 6.26 0.37 -4.34
N TYR A 56 6.19 0.35 -3.01
CA TYR A 56 5.70 1.44 -2.18
C TYR A 56 6.88 2.04 -1.43
N ARG A 57 7.21 3.29 -1.76
CA ARG A 57 8.34 4.00 -1.15
C ARG A 57 7.83 4.97 -0.07
N PRO A 58 8.50 5.04 1.09
CA PRO A 58 8.23 6.10 2.06
C PRO A 58 8.61 7.47 1.48
N ALA A 59 8.14 8.54 2.13
CA ALA A 59 8.60 9.88 1.81
C ALA A 59 10.14 9.96 1.91
N PRO A 60 10.85 10.63 0.98
CA PRO A 60 12.32 10.63 0.94
C PRO A 60 12.99 11.07 2.25
N ASN A 61 12.38 12.01 2.97
CA ASN A 61 12.87 12.51 4.26
C ASN A 61 12.65 11.55 5.44
N ARG A 62 11.92 10.45 5.24
CA ARG A 62 11.66 9.41 6.24
C ARG A 62 12.30 8.07 5.88
N ALA A 63 12.90 7.95 4.70
CA ALA A 63 13.44 6.69 4.21
C ALA A 63 14.59 6.21 5.12
N THR A 64 14.43 5.01 5.70
CA THR A 64 15.44 4.40 6.57
C THR A 64 16.48 3.58 5.80
N GLY A 65 16.22 3.29 4.53
CA GLY A 65 17.00 2.35 3.72
C GLY A 65 16.57 0.89 3.86
N THR A 66 15.71 0.55 4.81
CA THR A 66 15.19 -0.81 5.01
C THR A 66 14.11 -1.16 3.97
N ALA A 67 14.06 -2.43 3.58
CA ALA A 67 13.05 -2.98 2.68
C ALA A 67 12.40 -4.26 3.23
N ILE A 68 11.11 -4.45 2.94
CA ILE A 68 10.35 -5.66 3.28
C ILE A 68 9.55 -6.11 2.05
N VAL A 69 9.52 -7.43 1.81
CA VAL A 69 8.62 -8.06 0.83
C VAL A 69 7.34 -8.49 1.55
N VAL A 70 6.20 -7.98 1.08
CA VAL A 70 4.88 -8.33 1.58
C VAL A 70 4.28 -9.35 0.65
N CYS A 71 3.90 -10.52 1.18
CA CYS A 71 3.24 -11.59 0.45
C CYS A 71 1.77 -11.66 0.90
N PRO A 72 0.83 -11.06 0.15
CA PRO A 72 -0.58 -11.08 0.54
C PRO A 72 -1.13 -12.51 0.59
N GLY A 73 -2.12 -12.77 1.44
CA GLY A 73 -2.83 -14.05 1.47
C GLY A 73 -3.87 -14.18 0.36
N GLY A 74 -4.85 -15.06 0.59
CA GLY A 74 -5.89 -15.42 -0.38
C GLY A 74 -5.95 -16.91 -0.74
N GLY A 75 -5.24 -17.76 0.01
CA GLY A 75 -5.34 -19.22 -0.11
C GLY A 75 -4.95 -19.78 -1.47
N TYR A 76 -4.06 -19.09 -2.20
CA TYR A 76 -3.66 -19.41 -3.58
C TYR A 76 -4.79 -19.40 -4.62
N TRP A 77 -5.97 -18.87 -4.29
CA TRP A 77 -7.09 -18.72 -5.21
C TRP A 77 -7.39 -17.24 -5.49
N SER A 78 -7.35 -16.43 -4.44
CA SER A 78 -7.43 -14.97 -4.52
C SER A 78 -6.08 -14.36 -4.17
N LEU A 79 -5.96 -13.05 -4.38
CA LEU A 79 -4.84 -12.25 -3.91
C LEU A 79 -5.39 -11.06 -3.12
N ALA A 80 -5.20 -11.08 -1.80
CA ALA A 80 -5.67 -10.03 -0.88
C ALA A 80 -4.81 -8.75 -0.96
N ALA A 81 -4.42 -8.32 -2.16
CA ALA A 81 -3.44 -7.25 -2.41
C ALA A 81 -3.83 -5.86 -1.88
N THR A 82 -5.08 -5.67 -1.48
CA THR A 82 -5.52 -4.44 -0.81
C THR A 82 -5.16 -4.48 0.68
N HIS A 83 -5.93 -5.18 1.51
CA HIS A 83 -5.79 -5.10 2.97
C HIS A 83 -4.54 -5.83 3.49
N GLU A 84 -4.10 -6.89 2.82
CA GLU A 84 -2.88 -7.64 3.16
C GLU A 84 -1.68 -7.23 2.29
N GLY A 85 -1.85 -6.26 1.39
CA GLY A 85 -0.81 -5.74 0.49
C GLY A 85 -0.62 -4.24 0.67
N ARG A 86 -1.40 -3.44 -0.05
CA ARG A 86 -1.33 -1.98 -0.05
C ARG A 86 -1.38 -1.38 1.36
N ASP A 87 -2.30 -1.81 2.20
CA ASP A 87 -2.52 -1.18 3.50
C ASP A 87 -1.34 -1.49 4.45
N VAL A 88 -0.83 -2.73 4.39
CA VAL A 88 0.42 -3.13 5.05
C VAL A 88 1.61 -2.32 4.53
N ALA A 89 1.71 -2.13 3.21
CA ALA A 89 2.78 -1.34 2.60
C ALA A 89 2.73 0.13 3.03
N GLN A 90 1.54 0.72 3.13
CA GLN A 90 1.34 2.08 3.62
C GLN A 90 1.72 2.21 5.11
N PHE A 91 1.37 1.22 5.93
CA PHE A 91 1.81 1.16 7.32
C PHE A 91 3.35 1.13 7.43
N LEU A 92 4.01 0.26 6.65
CA LEU A 92 5.47 0.16 6.61
C LEU A 92 6.13 1.45 6.10
N ASN A 93 5.58 2.09 5.07
CA ASN A 93 6.04 3.39 4.59
C ASN A 93 5.92 4.48 5.66
N GLY A 94 4.88 4.42 6.50
CA GLY A 94 4.73 5.27 7.68
C GLY A 94 5.84 5.10 8.71
N LEU A 95 6.53 3.95 8.72
CA LEU A 95 7.73 3.69 9.51
C LEU A 95 9.04 3.98 8.77
N GLY A 96 8.96 4.54 7.56
CA GLY A 96 10.14 4.83 6.74
C GLY A 96 10.71 3.63 5.98
N ILE A 97 9.99 2.50 5.95
CA ILE A 97 10.43 1.24 5.31
C ILE A 97 9.85 1.18 3.89
N THR A 98 10.68 0.79 2.92
CA THR A 98 10.20 0.48 1.55
C THR A 98 9.51 -0.88 1.54
N ALA A 99 8.31 -0.95 0.99
CA ALA A 99 7.55 -2.19 0.89
C ALA A 99 7.42 -2.64 -0.57
N PHE A 100 7.66 -3.92 -0.82
CA PHE A 100 7.48 -4.57 -2.10
C PHE A 100 6.32 -5.57 -1.97
N VAL A 101 5.15 -5.24 -2.51
CA VAL A 101 3.99 -6.14 -2.46
C VAL A 101 4.08 -7.12 -3.63
N LEU A 102 4.18 -8.41 -3.32
CA LEU A 102 4.30 -9.48 -4.30
C LEU A 102 2.92 -9.88 -4.83
N HIS A 103 2.70 -9.64 -6.12
CA HIS A 103 1.60 -10.21 -6.88
C HIS A 103 2.09 -11.54 -7.48
N TYR A 104 1.97 -12.61 -6.71
CA TYR A 104 2.46 -13.94 -7.09
C TYR A 104 1.48 -14.72 -7.99
N ARG A 105 2.03 -15.77 -8.59
CA ARG A 105 1.35 -16.80 -9.37
C ARG A 105 0.41 -17.63 -8.50
N ARG A 106 -0.82 -17.85 -8.94
CA ARG A 106 -1.86 -18.54 -8.17
C ARG A 106 -2.84 -19.28 -9.08
N ALA A 107 -3.69 -20.11 -8.49
CA ALA A 107 -4.72 -20.85 -9.20
C ALA A 107 -5.78 -19.90 -9.79
N PRO A 108 -6.47 -20.30 -10.87
CA PRO A 108 -6.32 -21.58 -11.57
C PRO A 108 -5.11 -21.65 -12.51
N HIS A 109 -4.52 -20.49 -12.87
CA HIS A 109 -3.48 -20.37 -13.90
C HIS A 109 -2.17 -21.08 -13.53
N TYR A 110 -1.82 -21.05 -12.25
CA TYR A 110 -0.61 -21.69 -11.74
C TYR A 110 -0.97 -22.58 -10.56
N ARG A 111 -0.36 -23.76 -10.49
CA ARG A 111 -0.51 -24.70 -9.37
C ARG A 111 0.87 -25.15 -8.94
N HIS A 112 1.01 -25.50 -7.68
CA HIS A 112 2.24 -26.11 -7.19
C HIS A 112 2.66 -27.28 -8.12
N PRO A 113 3.94 -27.38 -8.54
CA PRO A 113 5.10 -26.59 -8.12
C PRO A 113 5.44 -25.38 -9.01
N ALA A 114 4.55 -25.00 -9.93
CA ALA A 114 4.81 -24.04 -11.00
C ALA A 114 5.28 -22.67 -10.52
#